data_AF-A0A3B8JAX1-F1
#
_entry.id   AF-A0A3B8JAX1-F1
#
_cell.length_a   1.000
_cell.length_b   1.000
_cell.length_c   1.000
_cell.angle_alpha   90.00
_cell.angle_beta   90.00
_cell.angle_gamma   90.00
#
_symmetry.space_group_name_H-M   'P 1'
#
loop_
_entity.id
_entity.type
_entity.pdbx_description
1 polymer ?
#
loop_
_entity_poly.entity_id
_entity_poly.type
_entity_poly.pdbx_seq_one_letter_code
_entity_poly.pdbx_strand_id
1 'polypeptide(L)'
;KISVDVKGEILELKNTVNVMVDQLNSFASEVTRVAREVGTEGKLGVQAEVRGVAGTWKDLTDSVNSMAGSLTAQVRNIAEVTTAVANGDLSKKITVDVKGEILELKNTVNTMVDQLNSFASEVTRVTREVGTEGKLGVQAYVRGVAGTWKDLTDNTNLMASNLTAQVRNIA
;
A
#
# COMPACT_ATOMS: atom_id res chain seq x y z
N LYS A 1 10.41 -22.44 -35.57
CA LYS A 1 11.86 -22.48 -35.86
C LYS A 1 12.09 -22.95 -37.29
N ILE A 2 13.15 -22.48 -37.93
CA ILE A 2 13.57 -22.91 -39.26
C ILE A 2 14.42 -24.17 -39.11
N SER A 3 14.00 -25.29 -39.70
CA SER A 3 14.69 -26.59 -39.65
C SER A 3 15.39 -26.98 -40.96
N VAL A 4 15.10 -26.28 -42.06
CA VAL A 4 15.62 -26.57 -43.41
C VAL A 4 17.15 -26.55 -43.46
N ASP A 5 17.77 -27.48 -44.19
CA ASP A 5 19.22 -27.53 -44.36
C ASP A 5 19.69 -26.46 -45.36
N VAL A 6 20.61 -25.61 -44.91
CA VAL A 6 21.06 -24.40 -45.62
C VAL A 6 22.54 -24.18 -45.35
N LYS A 7 23.24 -23.52 -46.27
CA LYS A 7 24.69 -23.29 -46.20
C LYS A 7 25.03 -21.82 -46.43
N GLY A 8 26.26 -21.44 -46.08
CA GLY A 8 26.77 -20.08 -46.27
C GLY A 8 25.96 -19.03 -45.50
N GLU A 9 25.75 -17.86 -46.10
CA GLU A 9 25.02 -16.73 -45.50
C GLU A 9 23.60 -17.09 -45.05
N ILE A 10 22.93 -18.01 -45.75
CA ILE A 10 21.58 -18.46 -45.36
C ILE A 10 21.61 -19.27 -44.06
N LEU A 11 22.70 -19.98 -43.76
CA LEU A 11 22.88 -20.66 -42.48
C LEU A 11 23.04 -19.66 -41.33
N GLU A 12 23.81 -18.60 -41.54
CA GLU A 12 23.96 -17.52 -40.55
C GLU A 12 22.63 -16.82 -40.29
N LEU A 13 21.86 -16.52 -41.34
CA LEU A 13 20.53 -15.95 -41.21
C LEU A 13 19.57 -16.89 -40.47
N LYS A 14 19.55 -18.19 -40.83
CA LYS A 14 18.75 -19.21 -40.12
C LYS A 14 19.09 -19.24 -38.63
N ASN A 15 20.37 -19.21 -38.28
CA ASN A 15 20.80 -19.25 -36.89
C ASN A 15 20.37 -17.98 -36.15
N THR A 16 20.56 -16.80 -36.76
CA THR A 16 20.13 -15.53 -36.18
C THR A 16 18.61 -15.50 -35.95
N VAL A 17 17.82 -15.92 -36.93
CA VAL A 17 16.35 -15.99 -36.80
C VAL A 17 15.93 -16.99 -35.72
N ASN A 18 16.56 -18.16 -35.64
CA ASN A 18 16.24 -19.14 -34.61
C ASN A 18 16.57 -18.63 -33.20
N VAL A 19 17.67 -17.89 -33.02
CA VAL A 19 18.01 -17.24 -31.75
C VAL A 19 16.98 -16.17 -31.39
N MET A 20 16.56 -15.34 -32.34
CA MET A 20 15.51 -14.35 -32.11
C MET A 20 14.18 -15.00 -31.70
N VAL A 21 13.79 -16.11 -32.34
CA VAL A 21 12.58 -16.86 -31.97
C VAL A 21 12.68 -17.44 -30.56
N ASP A 22 13.85 -17.93 -30.15
CA ASP A 22 14.07 -18.44 -28.79
C ASP A 22 13.97 -17.33 -27.74
N GLN A 23 14.58 -16.17 -28.00
CA GLN A 23 14.48 -15.00 -27.14
C GLN A 23 13.03 -14.53 -27.00
N LEU A 24 12.27 -14.49 -28.10
CA LEU A 24 10.87 -14.08 -28.09
C LEU A 24 10.01 -15.04 -27.26
N ASN A 25 10.19 -16.35 -27.43
CA ASN A 25 9.46 -17.35 -26.65
C ASN A 25 9.79 -17.26 -25.16
N SER A 26 11.06 -17.07 -24.81
CA SER A 26 11.49 -16.90 -23.42
C SER A 26 10.92 -15.62 -22.81
N PHE A 27 10.96 -14.51 -23.54
CA PHE A 27 10.40 -13.23 -23.09
C PHE A 27 8.89 -13.32 -22.87
N ALA A 28 8.14 -13.88 -23.82
CA ALA A 28 6.70 -14.02 -23.72
C ALA A 28 6.31 -14.86 -22.48
N SER A 29 6.99 -15.99 -22.28
CA SER A 29 6.78 -16.83 -21.10
C SER A 29 7.02 -16.08 -19.78
N GLU A 30 8.13 -15.34 -19.70
CA GLU A 30 8.50 -14.59 -18.49
C GLU A 30 7.55 -13.44 -18.21
N VAL A 31 7.17 -12.66 -19.22
CA VAL A 31 6.19 -11.56 -19.03
C VAL A 31 4.83 -12.11 -18.60
N THR A 32 4.36 -13.20 -19.21
CA THR A 32 3.11 -13.85 -18.77
C THR A 32 3.21 -14.33 -17.33
N ARG A 33 4.36 -14.90 -16.93
CA ARG A 33 4.60 -15.35 -15.56
C ARG A 33 4.57 -14.19 -14.56
N VAL A 34 5.32 -13.12 -14.82
CA VAL A 34 5.37 -11.93 -13.94
C VAL A 34 4.00 -11.27 -13.84
N ALA A 35 3.28 -11.11 -14.96
CA ALA A 35 1.94 -10.54 -14.97
C ALA A 35 0.97 -11.35 -14.10
N ARG A 36 1.01 -12.69 -14.20
CA ARG A 36 0.20 -13.56 -13.35
C ARG A 36 0.61 -13.49 -11.89
N GLU A 37 1.89 -13.61 -11.58
CA GLU A 37 2.37 -13.67 -10.19
C GLU A 37 2.17 -12.35 -9.45
N VAL A 38 2.53 -11.21 -10.07
CA VAL A 38 2.39 -9.89 -9.44
C VAL A 38 0.94 -9.40 -9.53
N GLY A 39 0.32 -9.51 -10.72
CA GLY A 39 -0.98 -8.91 -10.99
C GLY A 39 -2.18 -9.75 -10.54
N THR A 40 -2.07 -11.07 -10.51
CA THR A 40 -3.18 -11.96 -10.15
C THR A 40 -2.96 -12.65 -8.81
N GLU A 41 -1.76 -13.18 -8.57
CA GLU A 41 -1.46 -13.93 -7.34
C GLU A 41 -0.99 -13.04 -6.19
N GLY A 42 -0.69 -11.76 -6.45
CA GLY A 42 -0.21 -10.80 -5.44
C GLY A 42 1.18 -11.12 -4.90
N LYS A 43 1.98 -11.93 -5.60
CA LYS A 43 3.37 -12.24 -5.26
C LYS A 43 4.26 -11.06 -5.62
N LEU A 44 4.40 -10.14 -4.67
CA LEU A 44 5.18 -8.92 -4.84
C LEU A 44 6.69 -9.19 -4.79
N GLY A 45 7.42 -8.59 -5.73
CA GLY A 45 8.88 -8.68 -5.85
C GLY A 45 9.37 -9.64 -6.93
N VAL A 46 8.45 -10.28 -7.67
CA VAL A 46 8.79 -11.11 -8.82
C VAL A 46 9.25 -10.25 -9.98
N GLN A 47 10.32 -10.69 -10.64
CA GLN A 47 10.89 -10.05 -11.83
C GLN A 47 11.03 -11.08 -12.96
N ALA A 48 11.01 -10.60 -14.20
CA ALA A 48 11.28 -11.36 -15.41
C ALA A 48 12.79 -11.54 -15.55
N GLU A 49 13.24 -12.77 -15.79
CA GLU A 49 14.64 -13.08 -16.10
C GLU A 49 14.71 -13.73 -17.48
N VAL A 50 15.07 -12.93 -18.50
CA VAL A 50 15.22 -13.42 -19.87
C VAL A 50 16.69 -13.43 -20.24
N ARG A 51 17.26 -14.62 -20.45
CA ARG A 51 18.69 -14.76 -20.77
C ARG A 51 18.99 -14.38 -22.20
N GLY A 52 20.13 -13.72 -22.40
CA GLY A 52 20.66 -13.41 -23.72
C GLY A 52 19.87 -12.35 -24.49
N VAL A 53 18.99 -11.57 -23.83
CA VAL A 53 18.31 -10.44 -24.46
C VAL A 53 19.22 -9.23 -24.58
N ALA A 54 19.13 -8.54 -25.71
CA ALA A 54 19.83 -7.30 -25.99
C ALA A 54 18.92 -6.36 -26.81
N GLY A 55 19.29 -5.08 -26.89
CA GLY A 55 18.50 -4.07 -27.58
C GLY A 55 17.08 -3.97 -27.02
N THR A 56 16.09 -3.80 -27.91
CA THR A 56 14.68 -3.56 -27.54
C THR A 56 14.11 -4.61 -26.59
N TRP A 57 14.52 -5.87 -26.67
CA TRP A 57 14.03 -6.92 -25.77
C TRP A 57 14.50 -6.75 -24.34
N LYS A 58 15.74 -6.28 -24.16
CA LYS A 58 16.27 -5.95 -22.85
C LYS A 58 15.50 -4.75 -22.29
N ASP A 59 15.30 -3.71 -23.10
CA ASP A 59 14.59 -2.50 -22.68
C ASP A 59 13.14 -2.81 -22.24
N LEU A 60 12.46 -3.72 -22.95
CA LEU A 60 11.11 -4.19 -22.58
C LEU A 60 11.12 -5.00 -21.28
N THR A 61 12.10 -5.89 -21.11
CA THR A 61 12.24 -6.68 -19.86
C THR A 61 12.49 -5.76 -18.66
N ASP A 62 13.38 -4.79 -18.83
CA ASP A 62 13.72 -3.81 -17.80
C ASP A 62 12.52 -2.89 -17.48
N SER A 63 11.71 -2.56 -18.48
CA SER A 63 10.47 -1.78 -18.31
C SER A 63 9.42 -2.55 -17.50
N VAL A 64 9.18 -3.83 -17.82
CA VAL A 64 8.26 -4.71 -17.05
C VAL A 64 8.74 -4.85 -15.62
N ASN A 65 10.04 -5.07 -15.42
CA ASN A 65 10.63 -5.18 -14.07
C ASN A 65 10.52 -3.88 -13.28
N SER A 66 10.71 -2.73 -13.92
CA SER A 66 10.57 -1.41 -13.29
C SER A 66 9.12 -1.16 -12.84
N MET A 67 8.14 -1.54 -13.68
CA MET A 67 6.73 -1.45 -13.36
C MET A 67 6.36 -2.36 -12.17
N ALA A 68 6.72 -3.66 -12.25
CA ALA A 68 6.45 -4.64 -11.20
C ALA A 68 7.13 -4.28 -9.87
N GLY A 69 8.37 -3.80 -9.94
CA GLY A 69 9.13 -3.35 -8.77
C GLY A 69 8.52 -2.11 -8.11
N SER A 70 8.10 -1.13 -8.91
CA SER A 70 7.45 0.09 -8.40
C SER A 70 6.13 -0.23 -7.70
N LEU A 71 5.27 -1.04 -8.33
CA LEU A 71 4.00 -1.48 -7.73
C LEU A 71 4.23 -2.28 -6.45
N THR A 72 5.20 -3.20 -6.45
CA THR A 72 5.60 -3.97 -5.27
C THR A 72 5.98 -3.06 -4.11
N ALA A 73 6.86 -2.08 -4.35
CA ALA A 73 7.33 -1.18 -3.30
C ALA A 73 6.19 -0.34 -2.73
N GLN A 74 5.31 0.17 -3.60
CA GLN A 74 4.16 0.97 -3.22
C GLN A 74 3.17 0.19 -2.36
N VAL A 75 2.75 -0.99 -2.81
CA VAL A 75 1.78 -1.83 -2.08
C VAL A 75 2.36 -2.33 -0.76
N ARG A 76 3.63 -2.72 -0.71
CA ARG A 76 4.27 -3.21 0.52
C ARG A 76 4.37 -2.13 1.60
N ASN A 77 4.66 -0.88 1.23
CA ASN A 77 4.66 0.25 2.19
C ASN A 77 3.26 0.52 2.77
N ILE A 78 2.22 0.46 1.93
CA ILE A 78 0.84 0.62 2.39
C ILE A 78 0.48 -0.51 3.37
N ALA A 79 0.80 -1.76 3.01
CA ALA A 79 0.53 -2.93 3.83
C ALA A 79 1.24 -2.87 5.19
N GLU A 80 2.48 -2.38 5.24
CA GLU A 80 3.22 -2.20 6.50
C GLU A 80 2.50 -1.22 7.42
N VAL A 81 2.10 -0.05 6.90
CA VAL A 81 1.45 0.99 7.69
C VAL A 81 0.06 0.55 8.16
N THR A 82 -0.73 -0.10 7.30
CA THR A 82 -2.05 -0.62 7.72
C THR A 82 -1.92 -1.75 8.75
N THR A 83 -0.89 -2.59 8.65
CA THR A 83 -0.58 -3.60 9.67
C THR A 83 -0.17 -2.97 10.99
N ALA A 84 0.67 -1.93 10.96
CA ALA A 84 1.07 -1.19 12.16
C ALA A 84 -0.14 -0.58 12.87
N VAL A 85 -1.03 0.06 12.11
CA VAL A 85 -2.28 0.64 12.61
C VAL A 85 -3.18 -0.43 13.24
N ALA A 86 -3.32 -1.59 12.59
CA ALA A 86 -4.09 -2.71 13.13
C ALA A 86 -3.52 -3.23 14.47
N ASN A 87 -2.20 -3.14 14.65
CA ASN A 87 -1.51 -3.47 15.90
C ASN A 87 -1.51 -2.31 16.92
N GLY A 88 -2.17 -1.19 16.63
CA GLY A 88 -2.26 -0.02 17.50
C GLY A 88 -1.08 0.96 17.42
N ASP A 89 -0.12 0.74 16.50
CA ASP A 89 0.97 1.69 16.24
C ASP A 89 0.51 2.77 15.25
N LEU A 90 0.04 3.90 15.80
CA LEU A 90 -0.41 5.07 15.04
C LEU A 90 0.71 6.08 14.77
N SER A 91 1.98 5.71 15.03
CA SER A 91 3.15 6.55 14.72
C SER A 91 3.63 6.39 13.27
N LYS A 92 3.22 5.31 12.61
CA LYS A 92 3.62 4.98 11.24
C LYS A 92 2.76 5.70 10.22
N LYS A 93 3.40 6.21 9.17
CA LYS A 93 2.76 6.78 7.99
C LYS A 93 3.42 6.29 6.72
N ILE A 94 2.66 6.32 5.64
CA ILE A 94 3.22 6.07 4.31
C ILE A 94 4.02 7.31 3.92
N THR A 95 5.33 7.15 3.73
CA THR A 95 6.25 8.25 3.41
C THR A 95 6.76 8.22 1.97
N VAL A 96 6.76 7.04 1.34
CA VAL A 96 7.25 6.84 -0.03
C VAL A 96 6.59 7.81 -1.02
N ASP A 97 7.38 8.34 -1.95
CA ASP A 97 6.91 9.20 -3.02
C ASP A 97 6.12 8.38 -4.05
N VAL A 98 4.89 8.82 -4.32
CA VAL A 98 3.93 8.12 -5.16
C VAL A 98 3.09 9.14 -5.91
N LYS A 99 2.53 8.74 -7.05
CA LYS A 99 1.78 9.62 -7.96
C LYS A 99 0.46 8.96 -8.36
N GLY A 100 -0.46 9.77 -8.90
CA GLY A 100 -1.75 9.30 -9.39
C GLY A 100 -2.59 8.63 -8.31
N GLU A 101 -3.26 7.53 -8.66
CA GLU A 101 -4.17 6.79 -7.77
C GLU A 101 -3.50 6.31 -6.48
N ILE A 102 -2.19 5.98 -6.54
CA ILE A 102 -1.45 5.53 -5.35
C ILE A 102 -1.20 6.70 -4.39
N LEU A 103 -1.08 7.93 -4.88
CA LEU A 103 -1.00 9.12 -4.03
C LEU A 103 -2.32 9.38 -3.31
N GLU A 104 -3.44 9.22 -4.00
CA GLU A 104 -4.77 9.33 -3.39
C GLU A 104 -4.96 8.27 -2.30
N LEU A 105 -4.56 7.03 -2.56
CA LEU A 105 -4.58 5.96 -1.56
C LEU A 105 -3.67 6.27 -0.36
N LYS A 106 -2.43 6.72 -0.59
CA LYS A 106 -1.51 7.18 0.46
C LYS A 106 -2.14 8.24 1.33
N ASN A 107 -2.74 9.27 0.72
CA ASN A 107 -3.35 10.38 1.44
C ASN A 107 -4.57 9.91 2.25
N THR A 108 -5.37 9.01 1.69
CA THR A 108 -6.53 8.43 2.37
C THR A 108 -6.11 7.64 3.61
N VAL A 109 -5.12 6.75 3.47
CA VAL A 109 -4.61 5.96 4.59
C VAL A 109 -3.96 6.87 5.64
N ASN A 110 -3.11 7.83 5.24
CA ASN A 110 -2.48 8.74 6.19
C ASN A 110 -3.51 9.61 6.94
N THR A 111 -4.58 10.05 6.27
CA THR A 111 -5.69 10.79 6.91
C THR A 111 -6.41 9.93 7.93
N MET A 112 -6.67 8.65 7.60
CA MET A 112 -7.23 7.69 8.56
C MET A 112 -6.34 7.51 9.79
N VAL A 113 -5.01 7.40 9.60
CA VAL A 113 -4.05 7.32 10.73
C VAL A 113 -4.12 8.58 11.60
N ASP A 114 -4.17 9.76 11.00
CA ASP A 114 -4.26 11.03 11.74
C ASP A 114 -5.56 11.15 12.55
N GLN A 115 -6.68 10.72 11.98
CA GLN A 115 -7.97 10.71 12.67
C GLN A 115 -7.96 9.73 13.84
N LEU A 116 -7.44 8.52 13.63
CA LEU A 116 -7.27 7.52 14.69
C LEU A 116 -6.39 8.04 15.84
N ASN A 117 -5.27 8.67 15.50
CA ASN A 117 -4.33 9.20 16.49
C ASN A 117 -4.97 10.34 17.31
N SER A 118 -5.63 11.28 16.62
CA SER A 118 -6.36 12.37 17.27
C SER A 118 -7.47 11.88 18.19
N PHE A 119 -8.24 10.88 17.74
CA PHE A 119 -9.29 10.27 18.56
C PHE A 119 -8.72 9.56 19.79
N ALA A 120 -7.69 8.74 19.63
CA ALA A 120 -7.04 8.04 20.75
C ALA A 120 -6.49 9.00 21.81
N SER A 121 -5.87 10.09 21.36
CA SER A 121 -5.39 11.16 22.25
C SER A 121 -6.53 11.83 23.02
N GLU A 122 -7.61 12.21 22.33
CA GLU A 122 -8.74 12.89 22.95
C GLU A 122 -9.51 12.00 23.94
N VAL A 123 -9.74 10.74 23.61
CA VAL A 123 -10.37 9.80 24.54
C VAL A 123 -9.51 9.63 25.78
N THR A 124 -8.20 9.40 25.62
CA THR A 124 -7.27 9.27 26.74
C THR A 124 -7.29 10.52 27.63
N ARG A 125 -7.31 11.70 27.02
CA ARG A 125 -7.35 12.98 27.73
C ARG A 125 -8.65 13.14 28.53
N VAL A 126 -9.82 12.94 27.90
CA VAL A 126 -11.13 13.09 28.56
C VAL A 126 -11.28 12.07 29.69
N THR A 127 -10.90 10.81 29.46
CA THR A 127 -10.95 9.77 30.50
C THR A 127 -10.10 10.14 31.70
N ARG A 128 -8.88 10.66 31.49
CA ARG A 128 -8.00 11.10 32.59
C ARG A 128 -8.59 12.32 33.31
N GLU A 129 -8.99 13.35 32.58
CA GLU A 129 -9.46 14.61 33.17
C GLU A 129 -10.76 14.43 33.95
N VAL A 130 -11.77 13.77 33.35
CA VAL A 130 -13.08 13.58 34.00
C VAL A 130 -13.05 12.43 35.00
N GLY A 131 -12.43 11.31 34.62
CA GLY A 131 -12.49 10.06 35.39
C GLY A 131 -11.45 9.98 36.51
N THR A 132 -10.27 10.60 36.36
CA THR A 132 -9.19 10.50 37.36
C THR A 132 -8.96 11.83 38.09
N GLU A 133 -8.90 12.94 37.36
CA GLU A 133 -8.61 14.26 37.94
C GLU A 133 -9.86 14.98 38.46
N GLY A 134 -11.06 14.46 38.18
CA GLY A 134 -12.33 15.05 38.60
C GLY A 134 -12.64 16.40 37.95
N LYS A 135 -11.98 16.74 36.82
CA LYS A 135 -12.26 17.94 36.04
C LYS A 135 -13.54 17.74 35.25
N LEU A 136 -14.64 18.21 35.82
CA LEU A 136 -15.97 18.04 35.26
C LEU A 136 -16.26 19.04 34.12
N GLY A 137 -17.04 18.61 33.14
CA GLY A 137 -17.45 19.41 31.99
C GLY A 137 -16.49 19.36 30.79
N VAL A 138 -15.43 18.56 30.87
CA VAL A 138 -14.50 18.36 29.75
C VAL A 138 -15.16 17.53 28.66
N GLN A 139 -14.91 17.91 27.40
CA GLN A 139 -15.39 17.22 26.20
C GLN A 139 -14.22 16.89 25.26
N ALA A 140 -14.35 15.80 24.53
CA ALA A 140 -13.50 15.40 23.41
C ALA A 140 -13.84 16.26 22.19
N TYR A 141 -12.80 16.71 21.49
CA TYR A 141 -12.95 17.41 20.22
C TYR A 141 -12.00 16.80 19.18
N VAL A 142 -12.56 16.06 18.22
CA VAL A 142 -11.80 15.49 17.10
C VAL A 142 -12.20 16.19 15.81
N ARG A 143 -11.24 16.82 15.14
CA ARG A 143 -11.51 17.64 13.95
C ARG A 143 -11.79 16.76 12.73
N GLY A 144 -12.79 17.13 11.94
CA GLY A 144 -13.06 16.52 10.63
C GLY A 144 -13.58 15.09 10.69
N VAL A 145 -14.12 14.66 11.84
CA VAL A 145 -14.77 13.35 11.99
C VAL A 145 -16.19 13.37 11.45
N ALA A 146 -16.58 12.27 10.80
CA ALA A 146 -17.92 12.04 10.28
C ALA A 146 -18.27 10.54 10.43
N GLY A 147 -19.56 10.20 10.27
CA GLY A 147 -20.05 8.84 10.44
C GLY A 147 -19.67 8.25 11.80
N THR A 148 -19.21 6.99 11.82
CA THR A 148 -18.84 6.27 13.04
C THR A 148 -17.87 7.03 13.94
N TRP A 149 -16.92 7.79 13.37
CA TRP A 149 -15.98 8.59 14.16
C TRP A 149 -16.65 9.73 14.94
N LYS A 150 -17.65 10.35 14.33
CA LYS A 150 -18.45 11.37 14.98
C LYS A 150 -19.28 10.75 16.10
N ASP A 151 -19.94 9.63 15.82
CA ASP A 151 -20.77 8.93 16.80
C ASP A 151 -19.95 8.53 18.05
N LEU A 152 -18.72 8.03 17.86
CA LEU A 152 -17.81 7.69 18.96
C LEU A 152 -17.39 8.92 19.79
N THR A 153 -17.14 10.06 19.13
CA THR A 153 -16.79 11.31 19.81
C THR A 153 -17.98 11.82 20.64
N ASP A 154 -19.18 11.81 20.04
CA ASP A 154 -20.41 12.25 20.70
C ASP A 154 -20.75 11.33 21.89
N ASN A 155 -20.58 10.02 21.76
CA ASN A 155 -20.76 9.06 22.86
C ASN A 155 -19.78 9.29 24.02
N THR A 156 -18.51 9.58 23.72
CA THR A 156 -17.50 9.93 24.74
C THR A 156 -17.90 11.19 25.51
N ASN A 157 -18.41 12.19 24.79
CA ASN A 157 -18.92 13.43 25.38
C ASN A 157 -20.17 13.21 26.24
N LEU A 158 -21.06 12.32 25.82
CA LEU A 158 -22.25 11.93 26.58
C LEU A 158 -21.85 11.28 27.91
N MET A 159 -20.89 10.35 27.89
CA MET A 159 -20.34 9.73 29.10
C MET A 159 -19.72 10.76 30.05
N ALA A 160 -18.87 11.66 29.53
CA ALA A 160 -18.24 12.71 30.31
C ALA A 160 -19.25 13.68 30.96
N SER A 161 -20.31 14.04 30.20
CA SER A 161 -21.41 14.88 30.68
C SER A 161 -22.21 14.20 31.79
N ASN A 162 -22.53 12.91 31.62
CA ASN A 162 -23.26 12.14 32.62
C ASN A 162 -22.47 12.04 33.94
N LEU A 163 -21.17 11.75 33.87
CA LEU A 163 -20.29 11.73 35.05
C LEU A 163 -20.26 13.10 35.74
N THR A 164 -20.15 14.18 34.96
CA THR A 164 -20.19 15.55 35.46
C THR A 164 -21.47 15.85 36.22
N ALA A 165 -22.63 15.50 35.65
CA ALA A 165 -23.92 15.71 36.28
C ALA A 165 -24.06 14.89 37.57
N GLN A 166 -23.68 13.62 37.54
CA GLN A 166 -23.76 12.74 38.72
C GLN A 166 -22.91 13.26 39.88
N VAL A 167 -21.65 13.64 39.64
CA VAL A 167 -20.76 14.13 40.70
C VAL A 167 -21.26 15.46 41.26
N ARG A 168 -21.73 16.39 40.41
CA ARG A 168 -22.27 17.67 40.88
C ARG A 168 -23.55 17.54 41.71
N ASN A 169 -24.35 16.51 41.48
CA ASN A 169 -25.58 16.27 42.24
C ASN A 169 -25.31 15.66 43.64
N ILE A 170 -24.10 15.19 43.91
CA ILE A 170 -23.70 14.59 45.19
C ILE A 170 -22.89 15.57 46.05
N ALA A 171 -22.35 16.63 45.44
CA ALA A 171 -21.65 17.73 46.12
C ALA A 171 -22.65 18.79 46.64
#